data_AF-A0A963TF74-F1
#
_entry.id   AF-A0A963TF74-F1
#
_cell.length_a   1.000
_cell.length_b   1.000
_cell.length_c   1.000
_cell.angle_alpha   90.00
_cell.angle_beta   90.00
_cell.angle_gamma   90.00
#
_symmetry.space_group_name_H-M   'P 1'
#
loop_
_entity.id
_entity.type
_entity.pdbx_description
1 polymer ?
#
loop_
_entity_poly.entity_id
_entity_poly.type
_entity_poly.pdbx_seq_one_letter_code
_entity_poly.pdbx_strand_id
1 'polypeptide(L)'
;DSGLEGPVTAKVVSPVFGGTGPLVMPAFAEGTMILTDRGERAAETLSRGDRVLTRDNGYRPVLWTGRRAGAAAGLSGFGPVEVGAGALGEGRPARETVVSPDQRLLLAGPLAEALGVGQESLARAADLVGIRGIRRAEGSAPLYVQIALAGHEILCANGAWTESLPVSPVVLASLPGAVREELASLLPGVRVAPARANADRVQLRRAGAA
;
A
#
# COMPACT_ATOMS: atom_id res chain seq x y z
N ASP A 1 4.31 -56.98 -12.78
CA ASP A 1 5.32 -55.97 -12.47
C ASP A 1 4.63 -54.60 -12.52
N SER A 2 3.82 -54.21 -11.53
CA SER A 2 4.18 -53.51 -10.28
C SER A 2 5.08 -52.30 -10.48
N GLY A 3 4.53 -51.08 -10.30
CA GLY A 3 5.33 -49.85 -10.40
C GLY A 3 4.64 -48.51 -10.17
N LEU A 4 3.79 -48.41 -9.15
CA LEU A 4 3.50 -47.21 -8.35
C LEU A 4 2.73 -46.02 -8.98
N GLU A 5 1.45 -45.99 -8.65
CA GLU A 5 0.67 -44.77 -8.39
C GLU A 5 1.28 -43.95 -7.23
N GLY A 6 1.22 -42.63 -7.33
CA GLY A 6 1.39 -41.70 -6.22
C GLY A 6 0.58 -40.41 -6.48
N PRO A 7 -0.07 -39.82 -5.47
CA PRO A 7 -0.89 -38.62 -5.68
C PRO A 7 0.01 -37.41 -5.97
N VAL A 8 -0.31 -36.69 -7.06
CA VAL A 8 0.30 -35.40 -7.37
C VAL A 8 -0.34 -34.34 -6.46
N THR A 9 0.41 -33.85 -5.48
CA THR A 9 -0.03 -32.80 -4.57
C THR A 9 -0.05 -31.45 -5.29
N ALA A 10 -1.25 -30.87 -5.45
CA ALA A 10 -1.40 -29.50 -5.93
C ALA A 10 -0.83 -28.51 -4.90
N LYS A 11 0.19 -27.75 -5.27
CA LYS A 11 0.65 -26.59 -4.50
C LYS A 11 -0.29 -25.42 -4.82
N VAL A 12 -0.97 -24.89 -3.81
CA VAL A 12 -1.66 -23.60 -3.92
C VAL A 12 -0.58 -22.53 -4.09
N VAL A 13 -0.50 -21.97 -5.29
CA VAL A 13 0.32 -20.80 -5.59
C VAL A 13 -0.63 -19.62 -5.67
N SER A 14 -0.45 -18.64 -4.78
CA SER A 14 -1.19 -17.38 -4.83
C SER A 14 -0.99 -16.71 -6.19
N PRO A 15 -2.05 -16.30 -6.91
CA PRO A 15 -1.91 -15.73 -8.24
C PRO A 15 -1.19 -14.37 -8.19
N VAL A 16 -0.05 -14.28 -8.89
CA VAL A 16 0.55 -13.00 -9.27
C VAL A 16 -0.19 -12.52 -10.51
N PHE A 17 -1.08 -11.53 -10.35
CA PHE A 17 -1.88 -11.00 -11.46
C PHE A 17 -1.05 -10.03 -12.32
N GLY A 18 -0.90 -10.36 -13.60
CA GLY A 18 -0.40 -9.46 -14.63
C GLY A 18 -1.55 -8.72 -15.34
N GLY A 19 -1.80 -7.46 -14.95
CA GLY A 19 -2.68 -6.53 -15.66
C GLY A 19 -1.85 -5.44 -16.34
N THR A 20 -2.11 -5.18 -17.62
CA THR A 20 -1.29 -4.37 -18.55
C THR A 20 -1.56 -2.85 -18.50
N GLY A 21 -1.65 -2.29 -17.30
CA GLY A 21 -1.63 -0.84 -17.06
C GLY A 21 -1.26 -0.57 -15.60
N PRO A 22 -0.48 0.49 -15.28
CA PRO A 22 0.00 0.69 -13.91
C PRO A 22 -1.16 1.21 -13.05
N LEU A 23 -1.96 0.29 -12.54
CA LEU A 23 -2.81 0.55 -11.40
C LEU A 23 -1.89 0.66 -10.19
N VAL A 24 -1.43 1.87 -9.93
CA VAL A 24 -0.68 2.17 -8.73
C VAL A 24 -1.69 2.24 -7.58
N MET A 25 -1.91 1.11 -6.94
CA MET A 25 -2.65 1.07 -5.69
C MET A 25 -1.68 1.12 -4.51
N PRO A 26 -2.11 1.68 -3.36
CA PRO A 26 -1.40 1.60 -2.09
C PRO A 26 -0.89 0.18 -1.84
N ALA A 27 0.41 0.07 -1.58
CA ALA A 27 1.10 -1.17 -1.28
C ALA A 27 2.48 -0.90 -0.63
N PHE A 28 2.89 -1.84 0.20
CA PHE A 28 4.21 -1.93 0.83
C PHE A 28 5.10 -2.88 0.06
N ALA A 29 6.41 -2.65 -0.03
CA ALA A 29 7.32 -3.70 -0.49
C ALA A 29 7.41 -4.84 0.55
N GLU A 30 7.69 -6.07 0.10
CA GLU A 30 8.04 -7.17 0.99
C GLU A 30 9.19 -6.78 1.95
N GLY A 31 9.18 -7.35 3.15
CA GLY A 31 10.10 -6.98 4.24
C GLY A 31 9.66 -5.74 5.03
N THR A 32 8.61 -5.03 4.62
CA THR A 32 8.03 -3.96 5.45
C THR A 32 7.42 -4.56 6.71
N MET A 33 7.86 -4.11 7.89
CA MET A 33 7.40 -4.61 9.17
C MET A 33 6.11 -3.91 9.59
N ILE A 34 5.04 -4.65 9.82
CA ILE A 34 3.75 -4.15 10.29
C ILE A 34 3.62 -4.47 11.78
N LEU A 35 3.25 -3.49 12.60
CA LEU A 35 3.05 -3.70 14.02
C LEU A 35 1.76 -4.48 14.26
N THR A 36 1.88 -5.65 14.90
CA THR A 36 0.76 -6.53 15.28
C THR A 36 0.66 -6.69 16.79
N ASP A 37 -0.42 -7.28 17.27
CA ASP A 37 -0.59 -7.64 18.69
C ASP A 37 0.41 -8.70 19.18
N ARG A 38 1.21 -9.28 18.27
CA ARG A 38 2.29 -10.24 18.54
C ARG A 38 3.67 -9.66 18.21
N GLY A 39 3.79 -8.34 18.12
CA GLY A 39 5.01 -7.64 17.71
C GLY A 39 5.05 -7.34 16.21
N GLU A 40 6.19 -6.87 15.74
CA GLU A 40 6.39 -6.55 14.32
C GLU A 40 6.42 -7.83 13.45
N ARG A 41 5.64 -7.86 12.37
CA ARG A 41 5.64 -8.95 11.39
C ARG A 41 5.78 -8.41 9.98
N ALA A 42 6.56 -9.08 9.14
CA ALA A 42 6.73 -8.67 7.75
C ALA A 42 5.39 -8.76 7.00
N ALA A 43 5.08 -7.75 6.18
CA ALA A 43 3.78 -7.59 5.52
C ALA A 43 3.36 -8.85 4.75
N GLU A 44 4.28 -9.50 4.05
CA GLU A 44 4.05 -10.72 3.27
C GLU A 44 3.68 -11.93 4.13
N THR A 45 3.98 -11.91 5.43
CA THR A 45 3.64 -13.00 6.36
C THR A 45 2.27 -12.82 7.00
N LEU A 46 1.61 -11.67 6.80
CA LEU A 46 0.29 -11.41 7.36
C LEU A 46 -0.78 -12.27 6.67
N SER A 47 -1.67 -12.80 7.48
CA SER A 47 -2.81 -13.62 7.07
C SER A 47 -4.11 -13.04 7.62
N ARG A 48 -5.23 -13.44 7.02
CA ARG A 48 -6.56 -13.06 7.50
C ARG A 48 -6.71 -13.40 8.99
N GLY A 49 -7.22 -12.45 9.76
CA GLY A 49 -7.40 -12.57 11.20
C GLY A 49 -6.21 -12.09 12.05
N ASP A 50 -5.02 -11.92 11.47
CA ASP A 50 -3.92 -11.24 12.16
C ASP A 50 -4.33 -9.83 12.55
N ARG A 51 -3.98 -9.37 13.76
CA ARG A 51 -4.44 -8.07 14.26
C ARG A 51 -3.32 -7.03 14.17
N VAL A 52 -3.50 -6.04 13.32
CA VAL A 52 -2.53 -4.95 13.10
C VAL A 52 -2.92 -3.73 13.91
N LEU A 53 -1.93 -2.99 14.41
CA LEU A 53 -2.18 -1.74 15.11
C LEU A 53 -2.66 -0.68 14.10
N THR A 54 -3.84 -0.14 14.36
CA THR A 54 -4.38 1.04 13.68
C THR A 54 -4.29 2.25 14.59
N ARG A 55 -4.17 3.43 13.98
CA ARG A 55 -3.97 4.69 14.70
C ARG A 55 -5.14 5.04 15.61
N ASP A 56 -6.36 4.96 15.09
CA ASP A 56 -7.54 5.47 15.78
C ASP A 56 -8.36 4.37 16.46
N ASN A 57 -8.27 3.13 15.95
CA ASN A 57 -9.14 2.02 16.36
C ASN A 57 -8.39 0.89 17.08
N GLY A 58 -7.11 1.08 17.45
CA GLY A 58 -6.31 0.04 18.10
C GLY A 58 -6.09 -1.18 17.20
N TYR A 59 -6.02 -2.38 17.78
CA TYR A 59 -5.75 -3.60 16.99
C TYR A 59 -6.97 -4.12 16.21
N ARG A 60 -6.88 -4.09 14.88
CA ARG A 60 -7.94 -4.52 13.95
C ARG A 60 -7.52 -5.73 13.11
N PRO A 61 -8.43 -6.67 12.82
CA PRO A 61 -8.11 -7.85 12.03
C PRO A 61 -7.88 -7.49 10.57
N VAL A 62 -6.82 -8.05 9.99
CA VAL A 62 -6.59 -8.10 8.54
C VAL A 62 -7.70 -8.95 7.92
N LEU A 63 -8.38 -8.40 6.91
CA LEU A 63 -9.39 -9.14 6.17
C LEU A 63 -8.83 -9.81 4.93
N TRP A 64 -7.88 -9.16 4.27
CA TRP A 64 -7.32 -9.63 3.02
C TRP A 64 -5.90 -9.10 2.83
N THR A 65 -5.06 -9.92 2.20
CA THR A 65 -3.74 -9.51 1.71
C THR A 65 -3.59 -9.85 0.23
N GLY A 66 -3.05 -8.91 -0.53
CA GLY A 66 -2.79 -9.06 -1.96
C GLY A 66 -1.31 -8.97 -2.26
N ARG A 67 -0.85 -9.65 -3.31
CA ARG A 67 0.51 -9.51 -3.82
C ARG A 67 0.51 -9.16 -5.29
N ARG A 68 1.39 -8.24 -5.69
CA ARG A 68 1.59 -7.88 -7.09
C ARG A 68 3.02 -7.48 -7.36
N ALA A 69 3.53 -7.80 -8.54
CA ALA A 69 4.81 -7.25 -8.97
C ALA A 69 4.68 -5.73 -9.15
N GLY A 70 5.69 -4.99 -8.68
CA GLY A 70 5.85 -3.58 -8.95
C GLY A 70 6.33 -3.31 -10.38
N ALA A 71 6.33 -2.03 -10.74
CA ALA A 71 7.11 -1.57 -11.88
C ALA A 71 8.60 -1.55 -11.48
N ALA A 72 9.48 -1.91 -12.42
CA ALA A 72 10.91 -1.71 -12.23
C ALA A 72 11.23 -0.20 -12.10
N ALA A 73 12.34 0.13 -11.45
CA ALA A 73 12.84 1.49 -11.43
C ALA A 73 13.08 2.00 -12.87
N GLY A 74 12.90 3.30 -13.09
CA GLY A 74 13.12 3.93 -14.41
C GLY A 74 11.88 4.08 -15.30
N LEU A 75 10.73 3.48 -14.96
CA LEU A 75 9.44 3.86 -15.56
C LEU A 75 9.00 5.21 -14.95
N SER A 76 9.17 6.30 -15.72
CA SER A 76 8.95 7.67 -15.26
C SER A 76 7.58 7.85 -14.59
N GLY A 77 7.59 8.18 -13.29
CA GLY A 77 6.41 8.47 -12.48
C GLY A 77 5.78 7.27 -11.74
N PHE A 78 6.11 6.03 -12.13
CA PHE A 78 5.47 4.81 -11.59
C PHE A 78 6.40 3.93 -10.75
N GLY A 79 7.70 4.25 -10.71
CA GLY A 79 8.68 3.51 -9.93
C GLY A 79 8.48 3.61 -8.40
N PRO A 80 8.96 2.62 -7.63
CA PRO A 80 8.83 2.62 -6.17
C PRO A 80 9.40 3.87 -5.52
N VAL A 81 8.87 4.20 -4.35
CA VAL A 81 9.39 5.30 -3.52
C VAL A 81 10.06 4.71 -2.31
N GLU A 82 11.30 5.12 -2.09
CA GLU A 82 12.07 4.84 -0.88
C GLU A 82 11.92 6.01 0.09
N VAL A 83 11.54 5.67 1.32
CA VAL A 83 11.41 6.60 2.45
C VAL A 83 12.45 6.20 3.47
N GLY A 84 13.52 7.00 3.57
CA GLY A 84 14.61 6.77 4.50
C GLY A 84 14.18 6.92 5.96
N ALA A 85 14.94 6.30 6.86
CA ALA A 85 14.68 6.41 8.30
C ALA A 85 14.66 7.89 8.75
N GLY A 86 13.65 8.27 9.54
CA GLY A 86 13.47 9.63 10.04
C GLY A 86 12.99 10.67 9.01
N ALA A 87 12.78 10.29 7.74
CA ALA A 87 12.43 11.25 6.68
C ALA A 87 11.06 11.91 6.85
N LEU A 88 10.15 11.33 7.65
CA LEU A 88 8.83 11.87 7.97
C LEU A 88 8.81 12.71 9.26
N GLY A 89 9.98 12.92 9.89
CA GLY A 89 10.11 13.61 11.17
C GLY A 89 9.95 12.69 12.37
N GLU A 90 10.38 13.16 13.54
CA GLU A 90 10.27 12.44 14.83
C GLU A 90 10.85 11.01 14.82
N GLY A 91 11.88 10.76 14.01
CA GLY A 91 12.47 9.43 13.87
C GLY A 91 11.60 8.43 13.08
N ARG A 92 10.61 8.90 12.31
CA ARG A 92 9.75 8.06 11.45
C ARG A 92 10.12 8.15 9.96
N PRO A 93 10.03 7.06 9.20
CA PRO A 93 9.95 5.68 9.68
C PRO A 93 11.19 5.32 10.51
N ALA A 94 11.07 4.34 11.40
CA ALA A 94 12.19 3.87 12.23
C ALA A 94 13.28 3.16 11.42
N ARG A 95 12.94 2.70 10.22
CA ARG A 95 13.85 2.11 9.23
C ARG A 95 13.41 2.46 7.82
N GLU A 96 14.31 2.31 6.86
CA GLU A 96 14.00 2.51 5.45
C GLU A 96 12.76 1.70 5.04
N THR A 97 11.87 2.32 4.28
CA THR A 97 10.62 1.72 3.83
C THR A 97 10.44 1.98 2.34
N VAL A 98 10.19 0.92 1.57
CA VAL A 98 9.89 1.02 0.14
C VAL A 98 8.40 0.81 -0.07
N VAL A 99 7.76 1.73 -0.79
CA VAL A 99 6.32 1.72 -1.01
C VAL A 99 5.98 1.98 -2.47
N SER A 100 4.73 1.68 -2.84
CA SER A 100 4.18 2.14 -4.12
C SER A 100 4.04 3.67 -4.13
N PRO A 101 4.10 4.32 -5.32
CA PRO A 101 3.89 5.76 -5.45
C PRO A 101 2.59 6.29 -4.82
N ASP A 102 1.53 5.47 -4.79
CA ASP A 102 0.20 5.87 -4.32
C ASP A 102 -0.03 5.55 -2.85
N GLN A 103 0.94 4.89 -2.20
CA GLN A 103 0.89 4.69 -0.76
C GLN A 103 0.86 6.05 -0.05
N ARG A 104 -0.11 6.25 0.83
CA ARG A 104 -0.18 7.47 1.63
C ARG A 104 0.46 7.28 2.99
N LEU A 105 1.33 8.22 3.34
CA LEU A 105 2.05 8.30 4.59
C LEU A 105 1.49 9.47 5.38
N LEU A 106 1.32 9.30 6.69
CA LEU A 106 0.90 10.38 7.57
C LEU A 106 2.07 11.32 7.80
N LEU A 107 1.87 12.58 7.43
CA LEU A 107 2.70 13.69 7.85
C LEU A 107 2.12 14.25 9.15
N ALA A 108 2.98 14.53 10.11
CA ALA A 108 2.58 15.16 11.37
C ALA A 108 3.69 16.08 11.89
N GLY A 109 3.32 16.96 12.83
CA GLY A 109 4.27 17.81 13.55
C GLY A 109 5.05 18.76 12.63
N PRO A 110 6.35 19.02 12.90
CA PRO A 110 7.12 20.04 12.19
C PRO A 110 7.17 19.86 10.67
N LEU A 111 7.16 18.62 10.17
CA LEU A 111 7.15 18.37 8.72
C LEU A 111 5.81 18.75 8.08
N ALA A 112 4.69 18.44 8.73
CA ALA A 112 3.37 18.82 8.23
C ALA A 112 3.19 20.35 8.21
N GLU A 113 3.67 21.03 9.27
CA GLU A 113 3.66 22.50 9.35
C GLU A 113 4.54 23.14 8.27
N ALA A 114 5.76 22.64 8.07
CA ALA A 114 6.68 23.14 7.04
C ALA A 114 6.12 22.99 5.61
N LEU A 115 5.28 21.97 5.38
CA LEU A 115 4.61 21.74 4.11
C LEU A 115 3.26 22.47 3.98
N GLY A 116 2.81 23.17 5.02
CA GLY A 116 1.54 23.92 5.01
C GLY A 116 0.29 23.04 4.94
N VAL A 117 0.39 21.76 5.33
CA VAL A 117 -0.72 20.79 5.26
C VAL A 117 -1.51 20.67 6.56
N GLY A 118 -1.26 21.58 7.52
CA GLY A 118 -1.90 21.59 8.84
C GLY A 118 -1.13 20.76 9.86
N GLN A 119 -1.84 20.28 10.89
CA GLN A 119 -1.24 19.51 11.98
C GLN A 119 -0.93 18.06 11.57
N GLU A 120 -1.86 17.42 10.84
CA GLU A 120 -1.70 16.07 10.30
C GLU A 120 -2.35 15.94 8.93
N SER A 121 -1.71 15.24 8.00
CA SER A 121 -2.26 15.01 6.66
C SER A 121 -1.66 13.76 6.00
N LEU A 122 -2.47 13.07 5.19
CA LEU A 122 -2.02 11.94 4.38
C LEU A 122 -1.51 12.40 3.02
N ALA A 123 -0.22 12.20 2.75
CA ALA A 123 0.40 12.54 1.48
C ALA A 123 0.85 11.28 0.73
N ARG A 124 0.67 11.27 -0.60
CA ARG A 124 1.17 10.16 -1.43
C ARG A 124 2.69 10.18 -1.43
N ALA A 125 3.31 9.01 -1.37
CA ALA A 125 4.76 8.86 -1.42
C ALA A 125 5.36 9.53 -2.67
N ALA A 126 4.68 9.46 -3.82
CA ALA A 126 5.08 10.14 -5.04
C ALA A 126 5.23 11.66 -4.91
N ASP A 127 4.33 12.29 -4.15
CA ASP A 127 4.26 13.74 -3.96
C ASP A 127 5.32 14.24 -2.95
N LEU A 128 5.89 13.31 -2.17
CA LEU A 128 6.96 13.58 -1.19
C LEU A 128 8.37 13.44 -1.79
N VAL A 129 8.50 12.92 -3.01
CA VAL A 129 9.82 12.77 -3.67
C VAL A 129 10.49 14.13 -3.81
N GLY A 130 11.73 14.24 -3.34
CA GLY A 130 12.49 15.49 -3.30
C GLY A 130 12.55 16.12 -1.91
N ILE A 131 11.71 15.67 -0.97
CA ILE A 131 11.93 15.90 0.46
C ILE A 131 13.18 15.12 0.89
N ARG A 132 13.97 15.70 1.80
CA ARG A 132 15.20 15.07 2.31
C ARG A 132 14.91 13.66 2.81
N GLY A 133 15.61 12.67 2.26
CA GLY A 133 15.44 11.26 2.62
C GLY A 133 14.30 10.54 1.90
N ILE A 134 13.60 11.18 0.95
CA ILE A 134 12.53 10.56 0.17
C ILE A 134 12.86 10.67 -1.32
N ARG A 135 13.01 9.51 -1.97
CA ARG A 135 13.46 9.43 -3.36
C ARG A 135 12.77 8.30 -4.11
N ARG A 136 12.91 8.29 -5.43
CA ARG A 136 12.56 7.09 -6.22
C ARG A 136 13.61 6.01 -5.95
N ALA A 137 13.15 4.78 -5.75
CA ALA A 137 14.04 3.64 -5.63
C ALA A 137 14.74 3.37 -6.98
N GLU A 138 15.95 2.86 -6.90
CA GLU A 138 16.73 2.38 -8.03
C GLU A 138 16.73 0.84 -8.03
N GLY A 139 16.91 0.22 -9.19
CA GLY A 139 17.02 -1.24 -9.30
C GLY A 139 15.71 -1.98 -9.61
N SER A 140 15.57 -3.19 -9.07
CA SER A 140 14.54 -4.13 -9.46
C SER A 140 13.14 -3.75 -8.97
N ALA A 141 12.13 -4.27 -9.66
CA ALA A 141 10.74 -4.16 -9.24
C ALA A 141 10.53 -4.89 -7.90
N PRO A 142 10.00 -4.23 -6.86
CA PRO A 142 9.66 -4.91 -5.62
C PRO A 142 8.43 -5.79 -5.83
N LEU A 143 8.33 -6.85 -5.04
CA LEU A 143 7.05 -7.50 -4.82
C LEU A 143 6.27 -6.66 -3.80
N TYR A 144 5.09 -6.21 -4.19
CA TYR A 144 4.22 -5.37 -3.37
C TYR A 144 3.20 -6.22 -2.62
N VAL A 145 2.97 -5.86 -1.37
CA VAL A 145 1.96 -6.41 -0.47
C VAL A 145 0.91 -5.33 -0.19
N GLN A 146 -0.36 -5.70 -0.36
CA GLN A 146 -1.52 -4.88 -0.07
C GLN A 146 -2.24 -5.47 1.14
N ILE A 147 -2.75 -4.61 2.02
CA ILE A 147 -3.43 -5.03 3.25
C ILE A 147 -4.77 -4.33 3.32
N ALA A 148 -5.87 -5.08 3.34
CA ALA A 148 -7.21 -4.54 3.50
C ALA A 148 -7.80 -4.96 4.86
N LEU A 149 -8.50 -4.02 5.49
CA LEU A 149 -9.20 -4.17 6.76
C LEU A 149 -10.71 -3.96 6.52
N ALA A 150 -11.53 -4.13 7.56
CA ALA A 150 -12.98 -3.91 7.47
C ALA A 150 -13.37 -2.49 7.06
N GLY A 151 -12.54 -1.52 7.43
CA GLY A 151 -12.61 -0.14 6.98
C GLY A 151 -11.25 0.31 6.46
N HIS A 152 -11.25 1.52 5.89
CA HIS A 152 -10.02 2.23 5.62
C HIS A 152 -9.39 2.66 6.97
N GLU A 153 -8.12 2.29 7.18
CA GLU A 153 -7.42 2.46 8.44
C GLU A 153 -5.99 2.93 8.19
N ILE A 154 -5.40 3.63 9.16
CA ILE A 154 -3.98 4.01 9.14
C ILE A 154 -3.24 3.03 10.06
N LEU A 155 -2.35 2.23 9.51
CA LEU A 155 -1.56 1.22 10.24
C LEU A 155 -0.13 1.67 10.51
N CYS A 156 0.50 1.08 11.52
CA CYS A 156 1.90 1.32 11.83
C CYS A 156 2.81 0.35 11.05
N ALA A 157 3.54 0.88 10.07
CA ALA A 157 4.47 0.16 9.21
C ALA A 157 5.88 0.74 9.37
N ASN A 158 6.86 -0.08 9.76
CA ASN A 158 8.24 0.33 10.05
C ASN A 158 8.30 1.54 11.01
N GLY A 159 7.35 1.64 11.95
CA GLY A 159 7.23 2.77 12.88
C GLY A 159 6.59 4.04 12.31
N ALA A 160 6.17 4.05 11.03
CA ALA A 160 5.44 5.14 10.40
C ALA A 160 3.96 4.82 10.20
N TRP A 161 3.10 5.82 10.41
CA TRP A 161 1.67 5.73 10.14
C TRP A 161 1.41 5.80 8.63
N THR A 162 0.80 4.75 8.09
CA THR A 162 0.64 4.55 6.66
C THR A 162 -0.73 3.95 6.35
N GLU A 163 -1.32 4.32 5.21
CA GLU A 163 -2.63 3.85 4.78
C GLU A 163 -2.71 2.32 4.57
N SER A 164 -3.82 1.70 4.98
CA SER A 164 -4.26 0.40 4.44
C SER A 164 -4.81 0.57 3.02
N LEU A 165 -5.11 -0.52 2.30
CA LEU A 165 -5.79 -0.42 1.01
C LEU A 165 -7.21 0.14 1.23
N PRO A 166 -7.55 1.35 0.72
CA PRO A 166 -8.89 1.88 0.84
C PRO A 166 -9.81 1.18 -0.18
N VAL A 167 -10.41 0.07 0.22
CA VAL A 167 -11.30 -0.70 -0.65
C VAL A 167 -12.58 0.10 -0.90
N SER A 168 -12.54 0.85 -1.99
CA SER A 168 -13.61 1.70 -2.47
C SER A 168 -14.20 1.15 -3.76
N PRO A 169 -15.40 1.61 -4.18
CA PRO A 169 -15.98 1.27 -5.48
C PRO A 169 -15.02 1.46 -6.66
N VAL A 170 -14.17 2.49 -6.61
CA VAL A 170 -13.15 2.81 -7.63
C VAL A 170 -12.00 1.80 -7.59
N VAL A 171 -11.51 1.47 -6.40
CA VAL A 171 -10.45 0.44 -6.24
C VAL A 171 -10.95 -0.92 -6.72
N LEU A 172 -12.16 -1.32 -6.34
CA LEU A 172 -12.77 -2.57 -6.85
C LEU A 172 -12.92 -2.57 -8.38
N ALA A 173 -13.29 -1.44 -8.99
CA ALA A 173 -13.39 -1.31 -10.45
C ALA A 173 -12.04 -1.53 -11.14
N SER A 174 -10.94 -1.12 -10.51
CA SER A 174 -9.59 -1.31 -11.04
C SER A 174 -9.04 -2.73 -10.89
N LEU A 175 -9.55 -3.53 -9.95
CA LEU A 175 -8.99 -4.85 -9.68
C LEU A 175 -9.37 -5.89 -10.75
N PRO A 176 -8.51 -6.92 -10.98
CA PRO A 176 -8.87 -8.09 -11.77
C PRO A 176 -10.16 -8.75 -11.25
N GLY A 177 -10.92 -9.40 -12.13
CA GLY A 177 -12.23 -9.98 -11.80
C GLY A 177 -12.24 -10.84 -10.53
N ALA A 178 -11.36 -11.84 -10.46
CA ALA A 178 -11.26 -12.73 -9.31
C ALA A 178 -10.93 -11.99 -7.99
N VAL A 179 -9.99 -11.05 -8.03
CA VAL A 179 -9.59 -10.27 -6.84
C VAL A 179 -10.72 -9.32 -6.40
N ARG A 180 -11.38 -8.68 -7.37
CA ARG A 180 -12.54 -7.83 -7.12
C ARG A 180 -13.66 -8.62 -6.45
N GLU A 181 -13.98 -9.81 -6.97
CA GLU A 181 -15.03 -10.67 -6.43
C GLU A 181 -14.70 -11.14 -5.01
N GLU A 182 -13.47 -11.56 -4.77
CA GLU A 182 -12.98 -11.93 -3.45
C GLU A 182 -13.13 -10.76 -2.46
N LEU A 183 -12.54 -9.59 -2.76
CA LEU A 183 -12.60 -8.43 -1.88
C LEU A 183 -14.03 -7.91 -1.67
N ALA A 184 -14.87 -7.92 -2.71
CA ALA A 184 -16.27 -7.53 -2.60
C ALA A 184 -17.07 -8.49 -1.69
N SER A 185 -16.75 -9.79 -1.70
CA SER A 185 -17.37 -10.77 -0.81
C SER A 185 -16.98 -10.59 0.66
N LEU A 186 -15.77 -10.09 0.92
CA LEU A 186 -15.24 -9.86 2.27
C LEU A 186 -15.69 -8.53 2.88
N LEU A 187 -16.17 -7.59 2.07
CA LEU A 187 -16.58 -6.24 2.47
C LEU A 187 -18.03 -5.95 2.03
N PRO A 188 -19.04 -6.60 2.64
CA PRO A 188 -20.44 -6.46 2.26
C PRO A 188 -20.92 -5.03 2.53
N GLY A 189 -20.98 -4.21 1.48
CA GLY A 189 -21.31 -2.78 1.56
C GLY A 189 -20.55 -1.94 0.54
N VAL A 190 -19.37 -2.40 0.12
CA VAL A 190 -18.60 -1.77 -0.95
C VAL A 190 -19.01 -2.38 -2.29
N ARG A 191 -19.77 -1.63 -3.10
CA ARG A 191 -20.18 -2.06 -4.45
C ARG A 191 -19.42 -1.29 -5.50
N VAL A 192 -19.07 -1.95 -6.62
CA VAL A 192 -18.39 -1.33 -7.76
C VAL A 192 -19.18 -0.10 -8.22
N ALA A 193 -18.50 1.03 -8.40
CA ALA A 193 -19.15 2.23 -8.93
C ALA A 193 -19.41 1.99 -10.41
N PRO A 194 -20.60 2.37 -10.93
CA PRO A 194 -20.74 2.48 -12.38
C PRO A 194 -19.66 3.45 -12.88
N ALA A 195 -19.01 3.12 -14.00
CA ALA A 195 -17.93 3.93 -14.56
C ALA A 195 -18.39 5.39 -14.70
N ARG A 196 -17.91 6.27 -13.82
CA ARG A 196 -18.10 7.72 -13.96
C ARG A 196 -16.91 8.28 -14.71
N ALA A 197 -17.18 9.00 -15.80
CA ALA A 197 -16.19 9.77 -16.52
C ALA A 197 -15.48 10.72 -15.54
N ASN A 198 -14.14 10.78 -15.62
CA ASN A 198 -13.29 11.59 -14.76
C ASN A 198 -13.71 13.08 -14.75
N ALA A 199 -14.43 13.50 -13.71
CA ALA A 199 -14.60 14.87 -13.24
C ALA A 199 -14.73 14.71 -11.72
N ASP A 200 -13.82 15.10 -10.85
CA ASP A 200 -13.01 16.30 -10.82
C ASP A 200 -11.65 16.00 -10.17
N ARG A 201 -10.55 16.23 -10.90
CA ARG A 201 -9.22 16.38 -10.28
C ARG A 201 -8.98 17.87 -10.10
N VAL A 202 -9.12 18.38 -8.89
CA VAL A 202 -8.55 19.68 -8.52
C VAL A 202 -7.03 19.55 -8.65
N GLN A 203 -6.50 20.06 -9.76
CA GLN A 203 -5.07 20.26 -9.94
C GLN A 203 -4.67 21.52 -9.18
N LEU A 204 -3.83 21.38 -8.15
CA LEU A 204 -3.09 22.52 -7.62
C LEU A 204 -2.11 22.97 -8.71
N ARG A 205 -2.41 24.12 -9.34
CA ARG A 205 -1.47 24.79 -10.24
C ARG A 205 -0.38 25.44 -9.38
N ARG A 206 0.89 25.25 -9.76
CA ARG A 206 1.98 26.08 -9.25
C ARG A 206 1.67 27.54 -9.59
N ALA A 207 1.70 28.40 -8.57
CA ALA A 207 1.86 29.83 -8.79
C ALA A 207 3.25 30.03 -9.41
N GLY A 208 3.27 30.55 -10.63
CA GLY A 208 4.50 31.02 -11.25
C GLY A 208 4.88 32.41 -10.76
N ALA A 209 6.12 32.76 -11.12
CA ALA A 209 6.79 34.06 -11.03
C ALA A 209 7.43 34.40 -9.67
N ALA A 210 8.76 34.56 -9.67
CA ALA A 210 9.40 35.71 -10.30
C ALA A 210 10.49 35.25 -11.27
#